data_AF-A0A7C4Z6B3-F1
#
_entry.id   AF-A0A7C4Z6B3-F1
#
_cell.length_a   1.000
_cell.length_b   1.000
_cell.length_c   1.000
_cell.angle_alpha   90.00
_cell.angle_beta   90.00
_cell.angle_gamma   90.00
#
_symmetry.space_group_name_H-M   'P 1'
#
loop_
_entity.id
_entity.type
_entity.pdbx_description
1 polymer ?
#
loop_
_entity_poly.entity_id
_entity_poly.type
_entity_poly.pdbx_seq_one_letter_code
_entity_poly.pdbx_strand_id
1 'polypeptide(L)'
;IESAWRRGARLDAWDECFNPQIWWDAVRDLGIDMNFYVHRARPISEVLPWDHVNVKKGRVFLEKEQDRSLQQLAVMASAVEDVPTPGFVVRK
;
A
#
# COMPACT_ATOMS: atom_id res chain seq x y z
N ILE A 1 -11.04 15.26 -3.22
CA ILE A 1 -12.07 14.89 -4.23
C ILE A 1 -12.46 16.09 -5.10
N GLU A 2 -12.96 17.19 -4.52
CA GLU A 2 -13.43 18.36 -5.30
C GLU A 2 -12.40 18.88 -6.32
N SER A 3 -11.13 19.05 -5.91
CA SER A 3 -10.05 19.53 -6.80
C SER A 3 -9.86 18.61 -8.02
N ALA A 4 -9.80 17.29 -7.82
CA ALA A 4 -9.67 16.32 -8.91
C ALA A 4 -10.91 16.32 -9.83
N TRP A 5 -12.11 16.41 -9.24
CA TRP A 5 -13.36 16.51 -10.00
C TRP A 5 -13.41 17.78 -10.87
N ARG A 6 -12.99 18.94 -10.36
CA ARG A 6 -12.90 20.19 -11.13
C ARG A 6 -11.90 20.09 -12.29
N ARG A 7 -10.89 19.23 -12.18
CA ARG A 7 -9.88 18.95 -13.21
C ARG A 7 -10.31 17.90 -14.23
N GLY A 8 -11.52 17.35 -14.10
CA GLY A 8 -12.09 16.40 -15.07
C GLY A 8 -11.99 14.93 -14.68
N ALA A 9 -11.59 14.57 -13.46
CA ALA A 9 -11.62 13.19 -12.98
C ALA A 9 -13.05 12.63 -13.05
N ARG A 10 -13.27 11.60 -13.87
CA ARG A 10 -14.57 10.96 -14.11
C ARG A 10 -14.35 9.48 -14.40
N LEU A 11 -15.23 8.63 -13.88
CA LEU A 11 -15.18 7.19 -14.10
C LEU A 11 -13.81 6.57 -13.75
N ASP A 12 -13.14 7.06 -12.69
CA ASP A 12 -11.80 6.59 -12.26
C ASP A 12 -11.74 5.11 -11.84
N ALA A 13 -12.89 4.41 -11.82
CA ALA A 13 -12.96 2.96 -11.61
C ALA A 13 -12.78 2.14 -12.90
N TRP A 14 -12.69 2.78 -14.07
CA TRP A 14 -12.45 2.15 -15.38
C TRP A 14 -11.07 2.55 -15.89
N ASP A 15 -10.26 1.56 -16.25
CA ASP A 15 -8.87 1.75 -16.65
C ASP A 15 -8.73 2.71 -17.86
N GLU A 16 -9.68 2.68 -18.80
CA GLU A 16 -9.67 3.56 -19.98
C GLU A 16 -9.96 5.02 -19.64
N CYS A 17 -10.58 5.28 -18.49
CA CYS A 17 -10.95 6.62 -18.03
C CYS A 17 -10.01 7.15 -16.94
N PHE A 18 -9.24 6.28 -16.29
CA PHE A 18 -8.41 6.64 -15.16
C PHE A 18 -7.20 7.47 -15.60
N ASN A 19 -7.16 8.73 -15.14
CA ASN A 19 -6.01 9.61 -15.34
C ASN A 19 -5.33 9.92 -14.00
N PRO A 20 -4.26 9.19 -13.63
CA PRO A 20 -3.59 9.37 -12.34
C PRO A 20 -2.95 10.75 -12.18
N GLN A 21 -2.58 11.42 -13.27
CA GLN A 21 -1.93 12.74 -13.22
C GLN A 21 -2.83 13.79 -12.58
N ILE A 22 -4.15 13.73 -12.83
CA ILE A 22 -5.13 14.63 -12.23
C ILE A 22 -5.08 14.55 -10.69
N TRP A 23 -4.92 13.34 -10.16
CA TRP A 23 -4.84 13.08 -8.73
C TRP A 23 -3.51 13.56 -8.15
N TRP A 24 -2.39 13.28 -8.80
CA TRP A 24 -1.09 13.76 -8.36
C TRP A 24 -1.02 15.29 -8.30
N ASP A 25 -1.51 15.98 -9.32
CA ASP A 25 -1.56 17.43 -9.33
C ASP A 25 -2.52 17.97 -8.26
N ALA A 26 -3.69 17.35 -8.08
CA ALA A 26 -4.64 17.77 -7.05
C ALA A 26 -4.08 17.61 -5.62
N VAL A 27 -3.37 16.52 -5.35
CA VAL A 27 -2.71 16.25 -4.06
C VAL A 27 -1.60 17.26 -3.80
N ARG A 28 -0.71 17.48 -4.79
CA ARG A 28 0.39 18.44 -4.72
C ARG A 28 -0.13 19.84 -4.40
N ASP A 29 -1.15 20.29 -5.12
CA ASP A 29 -1.67 21.65 -5.00
C ASP A 29 -2.42 21.88 -3.68
N LEU A 30 -2.90 20.80 -3.03
CA LEU A 30 -3.48 20.83 -1.68
C LEU A 30 -2.42 20.67 -0.57
N GLY A 31 -1.15 20.51 -0.90
CA GLY A 31 -0.07 20.33 0.08
C GLY A 31 -0.16 19.02 0.86
N ILE A 32 -0.81 18.00 0.29
CA ILE A 32 -0.97 16.69 0.95
C ILE A 32 0.32 15.89 0.75
N ASP A 33 0.97 15.52 1.85
CA ASP A 33 2.15 14.65 1.82
C ASP A 33 1.74 13.18 1.63
N MET A 34 1.80 12.69 0.39
CA MET A 34 1.50 11.30 0.08
C MET A 34 2.49 10.31 0.66
N ASN A 35 3.77 10.70 0.83
CA ASN A 35 4.77 9.78 1.37
C ASN A 35 4.43 9.40 2.81
N PHE A 36 3.94 10.36 3.59
CA PHE A 36 3.41 10.09 4.92
C PHE A 36 2.27 9.06 4.89
N TYR A 37 1.28 9.22 4.02
CA TYR A 37 0.12 8.32 4.00
C TYR A 37 0.44 6.92 3.48
N VAL A 38 1.37 6.79 2.54
CA VAL A 38 1.72 5.51 1.90
C VAL A 38 2.69 4.68 2.75
N HIS A 39 3.69 5.32 3.35
CA HIS A 39 4.78 4.60 4.05
C HIS A 39 4.60 4.48 5.55
N ARG A 40 3.56 5.09 6.11
CA ARG A 40 3.29 5.00 7.55
C ARG A 40 2.88 3.58 7.94
N ALA A 41 3.66 3.00 8.85
CA ALA A 41 3.24 1.80 9.57
C ALA A 41 1.99 2.10 10.42
N ARG A 42 0.96 1.28 10.28
CA ARG A 42 -0.28 1.38 11.07
C ARG A 42 -0.31 0.26 12.12
N PRO A 43 -0.43 0.58 13.42
CA PRO A 43 -0.59 -0.45 14.44
C PRO A 43 -1.95 -1.14 14.29
N ILE A 44 -2.03 -2.41 14.69
CA ILE A 44 -3.27 -3.19 14.65
C ILE A 44 -4.39 -2.55 15.47
N SER A 45 -4.05 -1.81 16.53
CA SER A 45 -5.02 -1.13 17.38
C SER A 45 -5.55 0.20 16.81
N GLU A 46 -5.04 0.66 15.66
CA GLU A 46 -5.51 1.91 15.04
C GLU A 46 -6.96 1.77 14.54
N VAL A 47 -7.76 2.80 14.79
CA VAL A 47 -9.08 2.94 14.17
C VAL A 47 -8.91 3.48 12.76
N LEU A 48 -9.29 2.68 11.77
CA LEU A 48 -9.16 2.99 10.36
C LEU A 48 -10.42 3.70 9.86
N PRO A 49 -10.31 4.63 8.89
CA PRO A 49 -11.46 5.34 8.32
C PRO A 49 -12.56 4.41 7.77
N TRP A 50 -12.21 3.18 7.39
CA TRP A 50 -13.10 2.16 6.83
C TRP A 50 -13.50 1.07 7.84
N ASP A 51 -13.23 1.23 9.14
CA ASP A 51 -13.60 0.24 10.16
C ASP A 51 -15.11 -0.02 10.26
N HIS A 52 -15.91 0.93 9.80
CA HIS A 52 -17.36 0.79 9.73
C HIS A 52 -17.83 -0.13 8.60
N VAL A 53 -16.95 -0.51 7.66
CA VAL A 53 -17.29 -1.38 6.53
C VAL A 53 -17.35 -2.82 7.01
N ASN A 54 -18.56 -3.37 7.05
CA ASN A 54 -18.77 -4.75 7.50
C ASN A 54 -18.40 -5.74 6.37
N VAL A 55 -17.38 -6.55 6.61
CA VAL A 55 -16.95 -7.63 5.73
C VAL A 55 -17.30 -8.97 6.36
N LYS A 56 -17.62 -9.99 5.54
CA LYS A 56 -18.09 -11.31 6.00
C LYS A 56 -17.23 -11.96 7.10
N LYS A 57 -15.92 -11.71 7.08
CA LYS A 57 -14.96 -12.29 8.03
C LYS A 57 -14.64 -11.37 9.23
N GLY A 58 -15.04 -10.10 9.19
CA GLY A 58 -14.84 -9.11 10.27
C GLY A 58 -13.38 -8.74 10.55
N ARG A 59 -13.18 -7.76 11.44
CA ARG A 59 -11.85 -7.24 11.82
C ARG A 59 -10.95 -8.29 12.45
N VAL A 60 -11.46 -9.05 13.41
CA VAL A 60 -10.69 -10.07 14.16
C VAL A 60 -10.04 -11.10 13.23
N PHE A 61 -10.73 -11.49 12.15
CA PHE A 61 -10.15 -12.38 11.16
C PHE A 61 -9.02 -11.72 10.37
N LEU A 62 -9.22 -10.47 9.93
CA LEU A 62 -8.20 -9.73 9.17
C LEU A 62 -6.94 -9.48 9.99
N GLU A 63 -7.07 -9.16 11.28
CA GLU A 63 -5.93 -8.99 12.20
C GLU A 63 -5.13 -10.28 12.33
N LYS A 64 -5.80 -11.42 12.43
CA LYS A 64 -5.17 -12.74 12.49
C LYS A 64 -4.43 -13.10 11.20
N GLU A 65 -5.03 -12.80 10.04
CA GLU A 65 -4.37 -13.03 8.76
C GLU A 65 -3.16 -12.10 8.56
N GLN A 66 -3.24 -10.85 8.99
CA GLN A 66 -2.10 -9.92 8.98
C GLN A 66 -0.92 -10.45 9.81
N ASP A 67 -1.18 -10.95 11.02
CA ASP A 67 -0.15 -11.55 11.88
C ASP A 67 0.52 -12.76 11.21
N ARG A 68 -0.27 -13.65 10.59
CA ARG A 68 0.23 -14.79 9.82
C ARG A 68 1.12 -14.35 8.66
N SER A 69 0.70 -13.33 7.91
CA SER A 69 1.50 -12.79 6.80
C SER A 69 2.83 -12.20 7.28
N LEU A 70 2.84 -11.51 8.42
CA LEU A 70 4.07 -10.96 9.01
C LEU A 70 5.03 -12.07 9.47
N GLN A 71 4.51 -13.11 10.12
CA GLN A 71 5.31 -14.29 10.50
C GLN A 71 5.92 -14.97 9.27
N GLN A 72 5.13 -15.16 8.20
CA GLN A 72 5.62 -15.76 6.97
C GLN A 72 6.69 -14.89 6.28
N LEU A 73 6.48 -13.57 6.24
CA LEU A 73 7.46 -12.62 5.70
C LEU A 73 8.79 -12.69 6.47
N ALA A 74 8.74 -12.79 7.79
CA ALA A 74 9.94 -12.92 8.63
C ALA A 74 10.69 -14.24 8.36
N VAL A 75 9.98 -15.37 8.23
CA VAL A 75 10.58 -16.67 7.89
C VAL A 75 11.25 -16.63 6.52
N MET A 76 10.59 -16.03 5.53
CA MET A 76 11.14 -15.89 4.18
C MET A 76 12.38 -14.98 4.16
N ALA A 77 12.36 -13.87 4.90
CA ALA A 77 13.50 -12.98 5.02
C ALA A 77 14.72 -13.69 5.62
N SER A 78 14.54 -14.45 6.71
CA SER A 78 15.64 -15.23 7.31
C SER A 78 16.20 -16.31 6.39
N ALA A 79 15.37 -16.89 5.52
CA ALA A 79 15.82 -17.92 4.57
C ALA A 79 16.65 -17.34 3.40
N VAL A 80 16.51 -16.04 3.10
CA VAL A 80 17.28 -15.36 2.04
C VAL A 80 18.69 -15.00 2.53
N GLU A 81 18.87 -14.70 3.81
CA GLU A 81 20.18 -14.38 4.40
C GLU A 81 21.15 -15.57 4.44
N ASP A 82 20.61 -16.80 4.39
CA ASP A 82 21.40 -18.06 4.36
C ASP A 82 21.87 -18.48 2.96
N VAL A 83 21.57 -17.72 1.89
CA VAL A 83 22.03 -18.04 0.53
C VAL A 83 23.42 -17.45 0.30
N PRO A 84 24.50 -18.25 0.21
CA PRO A 84 25.81 -17.72 -0.14
C PRO A 84 25.75 -17.17 -1.57
N THR A 85 26.04 -15.88 -1.72
CA THR A 85 26.12 -15.23 -3.03
C THR A 85 27.15 -15.99 -3.88
N PRO A 86 26.79 -16.58 -5.03
CA PRO A 86 27.79 -17.18 -5.90
C PRO A 86 28.69 -16.06 -6.42
N GLY A 87 29.96 -16.09 -6.01
CA GLY A 87 30.97 -15.13 -6.43
C GLY A 87 31.06 -15.10 -7.96
N PHE A 88 30.61 -14.01 -8.56
CA PHE A 88 30.76 -13.78 -9.99
C PHE A 88 32.23 -13.42 -10.27
N VAL A 89 33.03 -14.43 -10.65
CA VAL A 89 34.41 -14.22 -11.08
C VAL A 89 34.39 -13.67 -12.51
N VAL A 90 34.57 -12.35 -12.66
CA VAL A 90 34.88 -11.72 -13.94
C VAL A 90 36.30 -12.13 -14.33
N ARG A 91 36.45 -12.97 -15.35
CA ARG A 91 37.76 -13.22 -15.96
C ARG A 91 38.14 -12.01 -16.83
N LYS A 92 39.34 -11.47 -16.58
CA LYS A 92 39.98 -10.42 -17.39
C LYS A 92 40.31 -10.92 -18.79
#